data_AF-A0A7J4T8X9-F1
#
_entry.id   AF-A0A7J4T8X9-F1
#
_cell.length_a   1.000
_cell.length_b   1.000
_cell.length_c   1.000
_cell.angle_alpha   90.00
_cell.angle_beta   90.00
_cell.angle_gamma   90.00
#
_symmetry.space_group_name_H-M   'P 1'
#
loop_
_entity.id
_entity.type
_entity.pdbx_description
1 polymer ?
#
loop_
_entity_poly.entity_id
_entity_poly.type
_entity_poly.pdbx_seq_one_letter_code
_entity_poly.pdbx_strand_id
1 'polypeptide(L)'
;MFRPVLAGKAIHLVVESRCGGTTLALQIARHVIEDGGRVIWACNDFPDNQRFADVFKGLNPVESSRFHALNLGGPVEQVYSRIQDTMHVLPDVRLVVIDEWCPQTGVPPKINVKKTQEIIDNRKKISTLLISKGGVDMENGGIKKRGNLKDTDTWYLKKKEGDLRTLSLLDDELELKIEEAGFIET
;
A
#
# COMPACT_ATOMS: atom_id res chain seq x y z
N MET A 1 -2.21 10.95 -14.12
CA MET A 1 -2.19 10.28 -12.80
C MET A 1 -0.75 9.90 -12.50
N PHE A 2 -0.28 10.18 -11.30
CA PHE A 2 1.02 9.71 -10.79
C PHE A 2 1.11 8.17 -10.92
N ARG A 3 2.18 7.65 -11.52
CA ARG A 3 2.34 6.20 -11.75
C ARG A 3 3.76 5.75 -11.41
N PRO A 4 4.02 5.25 -10.19
CA PRO A 4 5.36 4.85 -9.81
C PRO A 4 5.74 3.50 -10.43
N VAL A 5 7.03 3.32 -10.69
CA VAL A 5 7.61 2.05 -11.12
C VAL A 5 7.89 1.18 -9.89
N LEU A 6 7.14 0.08 -9.74
CA LEU A 6 7.29 -0.79 -8.56
C LEU A 6 8.39 -1.86 -8.72
N ALA A 7 8.60 -2.40 -9.93
CA ALA A 7 9.70 -3.31 -10.29
C ALA A 7 10.04 -4.43 -9.28
N GLY A 8 9.04 -5.08 -8.66
CA GLY A 8 9.25 -6.15 -7.66
C GLY A 8 9.76 -5.68 -6.29
N LYS A 9 9.83 -4.37 -6.06
CA LYS A 9 10.26 -3.78 -4.78
C LYS A 9 9.22 -4.00 -3.68
N ALA A 10 9.71 -4.06 -2.45
CA ALA A 10 8.89 -3.87 -1.27
C ALA A 10 8.97 -2.39 -0.86
N ILE A 11 7.82 -1.77 -0.62
CA ILE A 11 7.69 -0.36 -0.29
C ILE A 11 6.88 -0.25 1.00
N HIS A 12 7.42 0.46 1.99
CA HIS A 12 6.73 0.87 3.19
C HIS A 12 6.28 2.33 3.03
N LEU A 13 5.01 2.51 2.71
CA LEU A 13 4.36 3.81 2.62
C LEU A 13 3.92 4.27 4.02
N VAL A 14 4.66 5.22 4.57
CA VAL A 14 4.40 5.84 5.87
C VAL A 14 3.55 7.08 5.64
N VAL A 15 2.36 7.10 6.23
CA VAL A 15 1.36 8.12 5.91
C VAL A 15 1.05 9.00 7.10
N GLU A 16 0.91 10.29 6.85
CA GLU A 16 0.26 11.19 7.79
C GLU A 16 -1.25 10.90 7.82
N SER A 17 -1.90 11.11 8.96
CA SER A 17 -3.34 10.89 9.07
C SER A 17 -4.13 11.69 8.04
N ARG A 18 -5.06 10.99 7.37
CA ARG A 18 -5.99 11.57 6.38
C ARG A 18 -5.30 12.16 5.14
N CYS A 19 -4.04 11.81 4.84
CA CYS A 19 -3.33 12.35 3.67
C CYS A 19 -3.71 11.65 2.34
N GLY A 20 -4.41 10.51 2.39
CA GLY A 20 -4.80 9.75 1.20
C GLY A 20 -3.92 8.52 0.91
N GLY A 21 -3.31 7.91 1.94
CA GLY A 21 -2.50 6.70 1.79
C GLY A 21 -3.22 5.55 1.05
N THR A 22 -4.41 5.18 1.51
CA THR A 22 -5.26 4.17 0.86
C THR A 22 -5.61 4.56 -0.58
N THR A 23 -5.91 5.84 -0.84
CA THR A 23 -6.14 6.34 -2.21
C THR A 23 -4.94 6.10 -3.12
N LEU A 24 -3.73 6.46 -2.67
CA LEU A 24 -2.51 6.31 -3.45
C LEU A 24 -2.29 4.82 -3.78
N ALA A 25 -2.50 3.95 -2.80
CA ALA A 25 -2.41 2.51 -3.00
C ALA A 25 -3.49 1.95 -3.94
N LEU A 26 -4.73 2.44 -3.87
CA LEU A 26 -5.80 2.07 -4.82
C LEU A 26 -5.44 2.47 -6.25
N GLN A 27 -4.87 3.65 -6.45
CA GLN A 27 -4.41 4.11 -7.76
C GLN A 27 -3.27 3.24 -8.29
N ILE A 28 -2.29 2.90 -7.44
CA ILE A 28 -1.20 1.97 -7.81
C ILE A 28 -1.79 0.59 -8.17
N ALA A 29 -2.77 0.10 -7.40
CA ALA A 29 -3.46 -1.15 -7.69
C ALA A 29 -4.21 -1.10 -9.04
N ARG A 30 -4.93 -0.01 -9.31
CA ARG A 30 -5.59 0.24 -10.60
C ARG A 30 -4.60 0.15 -11.76
N HIS A 31 -3.45 0.80 -11.64
CA HIS A 31 -2.40 0.77 -12.66
C HIS A 31 -1.87 -0.64 -12.93
N VAL A 32 -1.63 -1.43 -11.88
CA VAL A 32 -1.24 -2.84 -12.04
C VAL A 32 -2.29 -3.65 -12.79
N ILE A 33 -3.57 -3.39 -12.55
CA ILE A 33 -4.70 -4.06 -13.21
C ILE A 33 -4.81 -3.68 -14.68
N GLU A 34 -4.63 -2.39 -15.00
CA GLU A 34 -4.56 -1.88 -16.38
C GLU A 34 -3.42 -2.56 -17.16
N ASP A 35 -2.29 -2.84 -16.50
CA ASP A 35 -1.15 -3.56 -17.11
C ASP A 35 -1.37 -5.08 -17.21
N GLY A 36 -2.57 -5.57 -16.92
CA GLY A 36 -2.93 -6.99 -16.96
C GLY A 36 -2.57 -7.79 -15.71
N GLY A 37 -1.99 -7.16 -14.68
CA GLY A 37 -1.61 -7.83 -13.43
C GLY A 37 -2.78 -8.03 -12.47
N ARG A 38 -2.56 -8.88 -11.46
CA ARG A 38 -3.46 -9.03 -10.30
C ARG A 38 -2.92 -8.34 -9.07
N VAL A 39 -3.85 -7.87 -8.26
CA VAL A 39 -3.59 -7.23 -6.98
C VAL A 39 -4.24 -8.07 -5.88
N ILE A 40 -3.46 -8.40 -4.86
CA ILE A 40 -3.98 -8.90 -3.59
C ILE A 40 -3.98 -7.72 -2.62
N TRP A 41 -5.13 -7.39 -2.05
CA TRP A 41 -5.28 -6.31 -1.07
C TRP A 41 -5.69 -6.88 0.28
N ALA A 42 -4.79 -6.87 1.25
CA ALA A 42 -5.06 -7.32 2.60
C ALA A 42 -5.25 -6.14 3.54
N CYS A 43 -6.38 -6.07 4.25
CA CYS A 43 -6.69 -4.99 5.18
C CYS A 43 -7.63 -5.46 6.31
N ASN A 44 -7.68 -4.73 7.42
CA ASN A 44 -8.71 -4.96 8.46
C ASN A 44 -10.06 -4.40 8.00
N ASP A 45 -10.04 -3.15 7.55
CA ASP A 45 -11.19 -2.43 7.02
C ASP A 45 -11.01 -2.23 5.52
N PHE A 46 -12.01 -2.59 4.74
CA PHE A 46 -11.96 -2.40 3.28
C PHE A 46 -11.95 -0.91 2.92
N PRO A 47 -11.33 -0.55 1.78
CA PRO A 47 -11.39 0.82 1.28
C PRO A 47 -12.84 1.28 1.12
N ASP A 48 -13.08 2.57 1.34
CA ASP A 48 -14.39 3.18 1.14
C ASP A 48 -14.93 2.89 -0.27
N ASN A 49 -16.19 2.45 -0.37
CA ASN A 49 -16.79 2.00 -1.62
C ASN A 49 -16.87 3.13 -2.66
N GLN A 50 -17.18 4.36 -2.25
CA GLN A 50 -17.23 5.49 -3.16
C GLN A 50 -15.83 5.79 -3.69
N ARG A 51 -14.83 5.84 -2.80
CA ARG A 51 -13.44 6.07 -3.23
C ARG A 51 -12.92 4.97 -4.15
N PHE A 52 -13.25 3.71 -3.86
CA PHE A 52 -12.93 2.60 -4.74
C PHE A 52 -13.57 2.80 -6.12
N ALA A 53 -14.86 3.11 -6.18
CA ALA A 53 -15.59 3.32 -7.44
C ALA A 53 -15.02 4.50 -8.25
N ASP A 54 -14.68 5.60 -7.59
CA ASP A 54 -14.09 6.79 -8.23
C ASP A 54 -12.73 6.46 -8.84
N VAL A 55 -11.85 5.82 -8.08
CA VAL A 55 -10.50 5.46 -8.53
C VAL A 55 -10.55 4.37 -9.60
N PHE A 56 -11.49 3.41 -9.54
CA PHE A 56 -11.60 2.30 -10.49
C PHE A 56 -12.54 2.60 -11.68
N LYS A 57 -13.08 3.82 -11.76
CA LYS A 57 -13.97 4.24 -12.84
C LYS A 57 -13.37 3.97 -14.22
N GLY A 58 -14.15 3.35 -15.10
CA GLY A 58 -13.73 3.01 -16.45
C GLY A 58 -13.02 1.66 -16.61
N LEU A 59 -12.67 0.95 -15.53
CA LEU A 59 -12.27 -0.45 -15.65
C LEU A 59 -13.49 -1.32 -15.95
N ASN A 60 -13.33 -2.24 -16.91
CA ASN A 60 -14.39 -3.18 -17.23
C ASN A 60 -14.47 -4.32 -16.18
N PRO A 61 -15.56 -5.12 -16.15
CA PRO A 61 -15.70 -6.19 -15.15
C PRO A 61 -14.57 -7.23 -15.15
N VAL A 62 -13.98 -7.52 -16.31
CA VAL A 62 -12.86 -8.47 -16.44
C VAL A 62 -11.60 -7.90 -15.78
N GLU A 63 -11.32 -6.62 -15.98
CA GLU A 63 -10.22 -5.93 -15.31
C GLU A 63 -10.44 -5.83 -13.81
N SER A 64 -11.62 -5.41 -13.39
CA SER A 64 -11.99 -5.28 -11.96
C SER A 64 -11.89 -6.62 -11.22
N SER A 65 -12.13 -7.76 -11.90
CA SER A 65 -12.00 -9.10 -11.31
C SER A 65 -10.57 -9.47 -10.88
N ARG A 66 -9.57 -8.69 -11.30
CA ARG A 66 -8.15 -8.87 -10.94
C ARG A 66 -7.78 -8.28 -9.57
N PHE A 67 -8.72 -7.60 -8.91
CA PHE A 67 -8.57 -7.07 -7.56
C PHE A 67 -9.12 -8.09 -6.55
N HIS A 68 -8.24 -8.66 -5.72
CA HIS A 68 -8.60 -9.68 -4.73
C HIS A 68 -8.40 -9.15 -3.32
N ALA A 69 -9.51 -8.81 -2.66
CA ALA A 69 -9.48 -8.29 -1.30
C ALA A 69 -9.52 -9.43 -0.27
N LEU A 70 -8.65 -9.36 0.74
CA LEU A 70 -8.54 -10.30 1.86
C LEU A 70 -8.67 -9.56 3.18
N ASN A 71 -9.45 -10.10 4.10
CA ASN A 71 -9.58 -9.53 5.44
C ASN A 71 -8.44 -10.03 6.34
N LEU A 72 -7.79 -9.11 7.08
CA LEU A 72 -6.72 -9.41 8.05
C LEU A 72 -7.23 -9.89 9.42
N GLY A 73 -8.55 -9.99 9.59
CA GLY A 73 -9.20 -10.46 10.80
C GLY A 73 -8.92 -11.93 11.08
N GLY A 74 -8.56 -12.20 12.34
CA GLY A 74 -8.25 -13.53 12.83
C GLY A 74 -6.78 -13.70 13.24
N PRO A 75 -6.34 -14.94 13.50
CA PRO A 75 -4.96 -15.21 13.90
C PRO A 75 -3.97 -14.83 12.79
N VAL A 76 -2.96 -14.01 13.14
CA VAL A 76 -1.93 -13.49 12.22
C VAL A 76 -1.33 -14.59 11.34
N GLU A 77 -0.99 -15.75 11.92
CA GLU A 77 -0.45 -16.91 11.19
C GLU A 77 -1.34 -17.35 10.02
N GLN A 78 -2.64 -17.51 10.27
CA GLN A 78 -3.58 -17.98 9.25
C GLN A 78 -3.80 -16.94 8.16
N VAL A 79 -3.92 -15.68 8.57
CA VAL A 79 -4.14 -14.55 7.66
C VAL A 79 -2.96 -14.41 6.70
N TYR A 80 -1.73 -14.45 7.21
CA TYR A 80 -0.54 -14.29 6.39
C TYR A 80 -0.27 -15.53 5.51
N SER A 81 -0.60 -16.74 5.98
CA SER A 81 -0.60 -17.94 5.14
C SER A 81 -1.54 -17.78 3.94
N ARG A 82 -2.76 -17.27 4.15
CA ARG A 82 -3.72 -17.05 3.05
C ARG A 82 -3.21 -16.07 2.00
N ILE A 83 -2.49 -15.02 2.41
CA ILE A 83 -1.85 -14.09 1.46
C ILE A 83 -0.83 -14.84 0.61
N GLN A 84 0.07 -15.60 1.24
CA GLN A 84 1.10 -16.39 0.54
C GLN A 84 0.50 -17.45 -0.40
N ASP A 85 -0.52 -18.17 0.06
CA ASP A 85 -1.22 -19.18 -0.75
C ASP A 85 -1.87 -18.51 -1.97
N THR A 86 -2.50 -17.35 -1.78
CA THR A 86 -3.14 -16.60 -2.87
C THR A 86 -2.11 -16.06 -3.87
N MET A 87 -0.93 -15.62 -3.40
CA MET A 87 0.19 -15.23 -4.27
C MET A 87 0.68 -16.38 -5.16
N HIS A 88 0.59 -17.63 -4.69
CA HIS A 88 1.04 -18.80 -5.43
C HIS A 88 -0.03 -19.41 -6.34
N VAL A 89 -1.30 -19.36 -5.92
CA VAL A 89 -2.42 -19.97 -6.64
C VAL A 89 -2.90 -19.11 -7.80
N LEU A 90 -2.95 -17.78 -7.61
CA LEU A 90 -3.44 -16.89 -8.64
C LEU A 90 -2.35 -16.62 -9.70
N PRO A 91 -2.68 -16.73 -11.00
CA PRO A 91 -1.74 -16.35 -12.05
C PRO A 91 -1.55 -14.84 -12.07
N ASP A 92 -0.36 -14.39 -12.51
CA ASP A 92 -0.06 -12.98 -12.80
C ASP A 92 -0.28 -11.99 -11.64
N VAL A 93 -0.16 -12.45 -10.39
CA VAL A 93 -0.05 -11.53 -9.25
C VAL A 93 1.19 -10.66 -9.44
N ARG A 94 1.01 -9.34 -9.42
CA ARG A 94 2.09 -8.37 -9.57
C ARG A 94 2.20 -7.40 -8.38
N LEU A 95 1.17 -7.32 -7.56
CA LEU A 95 1.16 -6.48 -6.36
C LEU A 95 0.43 -7.15 -5.20
N VAL A 96 1.06 -7.09 -4.02
CA VAL A 96 0.42 -7.35 -2.73
C VAL A 96 0.40 -6.04 -1.95
N VAL A 97 -0.79 -5.59 -1.55
CA VAL A 97 -0.96 -4.47 -0.63
C VAL A 97 -1.32 -5.02 0.74
N ILE A 98 -0.64 -4.56 1.79
CA ILE A 98 -1.07 -4.78 3.18
C ILE A 98 -1.36 -3.41 3.77
N ASP A 99 -2.64 -3.02 3.72
CA ASP A 99 -3.10 -1.79 4.32
C ASP A 99 -3.20 -1.97 5.84
N GLU A 100 -2.63 -1.02 6.56
CA GLU A 100 -2.47 -1.05 8.02
C GLU A 100 -1.71 -2.28 8.57
N TRP A 101 -0.58 -2.63 7.94
CA TRP A 101 0.27 -3.74 8.44
C TRP A 101 0.79 -3.52 9.87
N CYS A 102 0.86 -2.26 10.30
CA CYS A 102 1.24 -1.82 11.63
C CYS A 102 0.01 -1.29 12.40
N PRO A 103 -0.12 -1.58 13.72
CA PRO A 103 -1.19 -1.04 14.54
C PRO A 103 -1.24 0.50 14.50
N GLN A 104 -2.40 1.08 14.78
CA GLN A 104 -2.61 2.54 14.78
C GLN A 104 -1.63 3.31 15.68
N THR A 105 -1.19 2.69 16.78
CA THR A 105 -0.22 3.25 17.73
C THR A 105 0.83 2.21 18.12
N GLY A 106 1.98 2.65 18.65
CA GLY A 106 3.07 1.76 19.07
C GLY A 106 3.86 1.14 17.91
N VAL A 107 4.66 0.12 18.21
CA VAL A 107 5.41 -0.65 17.20
C VAL A 107 4.63 -1.92 16.81
N PRO A 108 4.78 -2.42 15.58
CA PRO A 108 4.13 -3.67 15.19
C PRO A 108 4.66 -4.83 16.05
N PRO A 109 3.79 -5.76 16.47
CA PRO A 109 4.22 -6.96 17.18
C PRO A 109 5.26 -7.74 16.39
N LYS A 110 6.20 -8.40 17.09
CA LYS A 110 7.28 -9.17 16.46
C LYS A 110 6.76 -10.21 15.45
N ILE A 111 5.60 -10.83 15.75
CA ILE A 111 5.00 -11.80 14.86
C ILE A 111 4.53 -11.18 13.55
N ASN A 112 3.90 -9.99 13.59
CA ASN A 112 3.50 -9.26 12.38
C ASN A 112 4.74 -8.92 11.55
N VAL A 113 5.79 -8.36 12.17
CA VAL A 113 7.05 -8.06 11.48
C VAL A 113 7.63 -9.30 10.81
N LYS A 114 7.70 -10.42 11.53
CA LYS A 114 8.20 -11.69 10.99
C LYS A 114 7.38 -12.14 9.77
N LYS A 115 6.05 -12.13 9.87
CA LYS A 115 5.17 -12.60 8.82
C LYS A 115 5.12 -11.68 7.61
N THR A 116 5.18 -10.37 7.82
CA THR A 116 5.35 -9.40 6.73
C THR A 116 6.70 -9.60 6.04
N GLN A 117 7.77 -9.84 6.80
CA GLN A 117 9.08 -10.15 6.22
C GLN A 117 9.04 -11.45 5.40
N GLU A 118 8.35 -12.50 5.87
CA GLU A 118 8.17 -13.74 5.10
C GLU A 118 7.43 -13.50 3.77
N ILE A 119 6.48 -12.56 3.69
CA ILE A 119 5.85 -12.17 2.42
C ILE A 119 6.87 -11.47 1.51
N ILE A 120 7.63 -10.53 2.06
CA ILE A 120 8.66 -9.79 1.33
C ILE A 120 9.69 -10.78 0.77
N ASP A 121 10.27 -11.64 1.61
CA ASP A 121 11.35 -12.56 1.23
C ASP A 121 10.91 -13.54 0.13
N ASN A 122 9.63 -13.93 0.12
CA ASN A 122 9.07 -14.89 -0.84
C ASN A 122 8.44 -14.23 -2.09
N ARG A 123 8.46 -12.90 -2.20
CA ARG A 123 7.73 -12.15 -3.25
C ARG A 123 8.19 -12.42 -4.68
N LYS A 124 9.42 -12.92 -4.88
CA LYS A 124 10.05 -13.05 -6.22
C LYS A 124 9.97 -11.72 -6.99
N LYS A 125 9.14 -11.65 -8.04
CA LYS A 125 8.93 -10.45 -8.89
C LYS A 125 7.68 -9.64 -8.49
N ILE A 126 6.93 -10.10 -7.49
CA ILE A 126 5.72 -9.45 -7.01
C ILE A 126 6.14 -8.25 -6.17
N SER A 127 5.62 -7.06 -6.49
CA SER A 127 5.82 -5.88 -5.65
C SER A 127 4.97 -5.96 -4.39
N THR A 128 5.45 -5.37 -3.31
CA THR A 128 4.70 -5.31 -2.04
C THR A 128 4.57 -3.87 -1.59
N LEU A 129 3.36 -3.42 -1.28
CA LEU A 129 3.08 -2.10 -0.75
C LEU A 129 2.49 -2.23 0.66
N LEU A 130 3.23 -1.75 1.65
CA LEU A 130 2.88 -1.83 3.06
C LEU A 130 2.51 -0.44 3.54
N ILE A 131 1.30 -0.27 4.06
CA ILE A 131 0.80 1.05 4.45
C ILE A 131 0.72 1.11 5.97
N SER A 132 1.22 2.21 6.55
CA SER A 132 1.03 2.46 7.97
C SER A 132 0.93 3.94 8.26
N LYS A 133 0.10 4.30 9.24
CA LYS A 133 0.19 5.61 9.87
C LYS A 133 1.59 5.79 10.48
N GLY A 134 2.24 6.90 10.19
CA GLY A 134 3.53 7.25 10.78
C GLY A 134 3.44 7.53 12.28
N GLY A 135 4.51 7.20 13.00
CA GLY A 135 4.71 7.68 14.37
C GLY A 135 5.15 9.15 14.38
N VAL A 136 5.17 9.79 15.54
CA VAL A 136 5.67 11.16 15.67
C VAL A 136 7.20 11.17 15.72
N ASP A 137 7.82 11.98 14.86
CA ASP A 137 9.23 12.34 15.00
C ASP A 137 9.35 13.54 15.95
N MET A 138 9.95 13.30 17.12
CA MET A 138 10.12 14.31 18.16
C MET A 138 11.34 15.19 17.92
N GLU A 139 12.29 14.76 17.08
CA GLU A 139 13.53 15.47 16.83
C GLU A 139 13.38 16.44 15.65
N ASN A 140 12.85 15.95 14.54
CA ASN A 140 12.76 16.72 13.29
C ASN A 140 11.35 17.28 13.03
N GLY A 141 10.38 16.91 13.87
CA GLY A 141 8.96 17.15 13.59
C GLY A 141 8.42 16.28 12.45
N GLY A 142 7.12 16.04 12.45
CA GLY A 142 6.45 15.25 11.41
C GLY A 142 6.34 13.75 11.72
N ILE A 143 6.36 12.93 10.66
CA ILE A 143 6.11 11.49 10.76
C ILE A 143 7.37 10.66 10.54
N LYS A 144 7.49 9.56 11.30
CA LYS A 144 8.54 8.54 11.15
C LYS A 144 7.97 7.15 10.92
N LYS A 145 8.72 6.31 10.21
CA LYS A 145 8.37 4.90 10.03
C LYS A 145 8.30 4.16 11.37
N ARG A 146 7.41 3.18 11.45
CA ARG A 146 7.25 2.30 12.62
C ARG A 146 7.44 0.85 12.18
N GLY A 147 8.14 0.08 13.02
CA GLY A 147 8.62 -1.24 12.62
C GLY A 147 9.83 -1.16 11.70
N ASN A 148 10.51 -2.29 11.55
CA ASN A 148 11.67 -2.40 10.67
C ASN A 148 11.54 -3.67 9.83
N LEU A 149 11.59 -3.51 8.52
CA LEU A 149 11.58 -4.58 7.53
C LEU A 149 12.82 -4.42 6.67
N LYS A 150 13.45 -5.54 6.33
CA LYS A 150 14.63 -5.59 5.46
C LYS A 150 14.20 -5.54 4.00
N ASP A 151 15.06 -5.01 3.14
CA ASP A 151 14.87 -4.92 1.69
C ASP A 151 13.59 -4.16 1.28
N THR A 152 13.26 -3.12 2.05
CA THR A 152 12.06 -2.31 1.90
C THR A 152 12.40 -0.83 1.77
N ASP A 153 12.03 -0.24 0.63
CA ASP A 153 12.10 1.21 0.40
C ASP A 153 11.07 1.91 1.30
N THR A 154 11.43 3.02 1.94
CA THR A 154 10.48 3.77 2.77
C THR A 154 10.03 5.02 2.02
N TRP A 155 8.73 5.19 1.85
CA TRP A 155 8.13 6.39 1.28
C TRP A 155 7.33 7.13 2.36
N TYR A 156 7.27 8.45 2.27
CA TYR A 156 6.50 9.29 3.20
C TYR A 156 5.46 10.09 2.44
N LEU A 157 4.19 9.96 2.80
CA LEU A 157 3.11 10.78 2.26
C LEU A 157 2.59 11.72 3.35
N LYS A 158 2.74 13.02 3.13
CA LYS A 158 2.36 14.09 4.08
C LYS A 158 1.34 15.05 3.47
N LYS A 159 0.52 15.66 4.31
CA LYS A 159 -0.35 16.77 3.91
C LYS A 159 0.44 18.04 3.73
N LYS A 160 0.08 18.78 2.69
CA LYS A 160 0.36 20.20 2.51
C LYS A 160 -0.98 20.96 2.55
N GLU A 161 -0.97 22.25 2.23
CA GLU A 161 -2.16 23.09 2.16
C GLU A 161 -3.18 22.57 1.14
N GLY A 162 -4.46 22.61 1.52
CA GLY A 162 -5.57 22.16 0.68
C GLY A 162 -5.44 20.70 0.22
N ASP A 163 -5.49 20.52 -1.09
CA ASP A 163 -5.46 19.21 -1.75
C ASP A 163 -4.05 18.73 -2.12
N LEU A 164 -3.02 19.49 -1.77
CA LEU A 164 -1.63 19.14 -2.06
C LEU A 164 -1.07 18.19 -1.01
N ARG A 165 -0.23 17.26 -1.45
CA ARG A 165 0.53 16.30 -0.65
C ARG A 165 1.98 16.32 -1.11
N THR A 166 2.85 15.92 -0.20
CA THR A 166 4.25 15.67 -0.52
C THR A 166 4.50 14.18 -0.39
N LEU A 167 5.01 13.56 -1.44
CA LEU A 167 5.49 12.19 -1.47
C LEU A 167 7.02 12.19 -1.49
N SER A 168 7.65 11.98 -0.34
CA SER A 168 9.10 11.82 -0.25
C SER A 168 9.47 10.36 -0.50
N LEU A 169 10.30 10.14 -1.53
CA LEU A 169 10.91 8.87 -1.90
C LEU A 169 12.33 8.80 -1.29
N LEU A 170 13.14 7.82 -1.70
CA LEU A 170 14.52 7.66 -1.19
C LEU A 170 15.42 8.84 -1.60
N ASP A 171 15.37 9.20 -2.88
CA ASP A 171 16.28 10.17 -3.51
C ASP A 171 15.53 11.37 -4.14
N ASP A 172 14.22 11.46 -3.92
CA ASP A 172 13.37 12.44 -4.59
C ASP A 172 12.18 12.84 -3.71
N GLU A 173 11.60 13.99 -3.99
CA GLU A 173 10.40 14.49 -3.35
C GLU A 173 9.44 15.06 -4.40
N LEU A 174 8.24 14.48 -4.45
CA LEU A 174 7.22 14.86 -5.41
C LEU A 174 6.10 15.63 -4.72
N GLU A 175 5.63 16.68 -5.36
CA GLU A 175 4.37 17.31 -4.99
C GLU A 175 3.23 16.66 -5.78
N LEU A 176 2.19 16.24 -5.06
CA LEU A 176 1.02 15.58 -5.62
C LEU A 176 -0.24 16.33 -5.23
N LYS A 177 -1.20 16.44 -6.15
CA LYS A 177 -2.55 16.90 -5.85
C LYS A 177 -3.52 15.73 -5.81
N ILE A 178 -4.33 15.63 -4.76
CA ILE A 178 -5.40 14.63 -4.67
C ILE A 178 -6.66 15.13 -5.42
N GLU A 179 -7.23 14.26 -6.24
CA GLU A 179 -8.44 14.48 -7.04
C GLU A 179 -9.37 13.26 -6.94
N GLU A 180 -10.51 13.27 -7.64
CA GLU A 180 -11.50 12.17 -7.65
C GLU A 180 -10.86 10.84 -8.11
N ALA A 181 -10.12 10.86 -9.22
CA ALA A 181 -9.51 9.66 -9.82
C ALA A 181 -8.21 9.19 -9.11
N GLY A 182 -7.69 9.94 -8.13
CA GLY A 182 -6.42 9.62 -7.48
C GLY A 182 -5.53 10.86 -7.32
N PHE A 183 -4.24 10.70 -7.54
CA PHE A 183 -3.19 11.69 -7.44
C PHE A 183 -2.62 12.04 -8.81
N ILE A 184 -2.30 13.32 -8.99
CA ILE A 184 -1.52 13.85 -10.12
C ILE A 184 -0.27 14.55 -9.59
N GLU A 185 0.83 14.46 -10.33
CA GLU A 185 2.04 15.27 -10.07
C GLU A 185 1.75 16.72 -10.48
N THR A 186 2.26 17.67 -9.70
CA THR A 186 2.12 19.12 -9.95
C THR A 186 3.38 19.78 -10.45
#